data_AF-A0A956WX91-F1
#
_entry.id   AF-A0A956WX91-F1
#
_cell.length_a   1.000
_cell.length_b   1.000
_cell.length_c   1.000
_cell.angle_alpha   90.00
_cell.angle_beta   90.00
_cell.angle_gamma   90.00
#
_symmetry.space_group_name_H-M   'P 1'
#
loop_
_entity.id
_entity.type
_entity.pdbx_description
1 polymer ?
#
loop_
_entity_poly.entity_id
_entity_poly.type
_entity_poly.pdbx_seq_one_letter_code
_entity_poly.pdbx_strand_id
1 'polypeptide(L)'
;RALDAQWGIDNLTALCEADEKCIATFDIPALVDAALALFDNGPLPYTYTDPGDPSLTIEGEVTVQDMVGLIYGQQGDRIGAMSLPATLAQLTEGGAEATAQILGSIKASKLLASREAANSPMALLMHVAMVCSDDPVHSVDEVNIEGVGKYAQLFGQAGAEEYAQFCSLIDVQELPDSTDVAVTTDVPALLLSGDLDVATPTFRSQEVADAL
;
A
#
# COMPACT_ATOMS: atom_id res chain seq x y z
N ARG A 1 0.97 -8.43 -5.67
CA ARG A 1 1.11 -7.39 -4.62
C ARG A 1 0.54 -7.76 -3.26
N ALA A 2 -0.46 -8.65 -3.14
CA ALA A 2 -0.97 -9.09 -1.84
C ALA A 2 0.13 -9.71 -0.94
N LEU A 3 0.90 -10.66 -1.50
CA LEU A 3 2.05 -11.28 -0.81
C LEU A 3 3.08 -10.24 -0.35
N ASP A 4 3.33 -9.20 -1.14
CA ASP A 4 4.32 -8.16 -0.82
C ASP A 4 3.88 -7.31 0.38
N ALA A 5 2.59 -6.97 0.45
CA ALA A 5 2.02 -6.28 1.60
C ALA A 5 2.02 -7.16 2.86
N GLN A 6 1.72 -8.46 2.71
CA GLN A 6 1.79 -9.41 3.83
C GLN A 6 3.22 -9.53 4.37
N TRP A 7 4.20 -9.64 3.48
CA TRP A 7 5.63 -9.70 3.83
C TRP A 7 6.06 -8.56 4.75
N GLY A 8 5.60 -7.34 4.48
CA GLY A 8 5.91 -6.17 5.29
C GLY A 8 5.43 -6.29 6.74
N ILE A 9 4.17 -6.69 6.91
CA ILE A 9 3.58 -6.90 8.25
C ILE A 9 4.26 -8.07 8.97
N ASP A 10 4.54 -9.17 8.27
CA ASP A 10 5.19 -10.34 8.86
C ASP A 10 6.61 -10.00 9.34
N ASN A 11 7.41 -9.29 8.54
CA ASN A 11 8.77 -8.91 8.93
C ASN A 11 8.80 -7.83 10.01
N LEU A 12 7.87 -6.88 9.98
CA LEU A 12 7.72 -5.92 11.06
C LEU A 12 7.30 -6.61 12.37
N THR A 13 6.42 -7.61 12.29
CA THR A 13 6.02 -8.44 13.42
C THR A 13 7.20 -9.22 13.97
N ALA A 14 7.96 -9.92 13.13
CA ALA A 14 9.16 -10.65 13.54
C ALA A 14 10.20 -9.74 14.20
N LEU A 15 10.38 -8.51 13.68
CA LEU A 15 11.26 -7.51 14.28
C LEU A 15 10.77 -7.08 15.66
N CYS A 16 9.45 -6.91 15.83
CA CYS A 16 8.84 -6.58 17.11
C CYS A 16 8.97 -7.72 18.12
N GLU A 17 8.80 -8.97 17.69
CA GLU A 17 8.94 -10.16 18.53
C GLU A 17 10.38 -10.34 19.06
N ALA A 18 11.37 -9.85 18.30
CA ALA A 18 12.77 -9.83 18.71
C ALA A 18 13.11 -8.71 19.72
N ASP A 19 12.20 -7.78 20.00
CA ASP A 19 12.37 -6.67 20.96
C ASP A 19 11.40 -6.82 22.15
N GLU A 20 11.96 -7.02 23.35
CA GLU A 20 11.18 -7.24 24.58
C GLU A 20 10.16 -6.11 24.87
N LYS A 21 10.49 -4.86 24.54
CA LYS A 21 9.58 -3.73 24.77
C LYS A 21 8.47 -3.71 23.72
N CYS A 22 8.81 -4.04 22.48
CA CYS A 22 7.84 -4.07 21.39
C CYS A 22 6.79 -5.15 21.62
N ILE A 23 7.19 -6.41 21.82
CA ILE A 23 6.25 -7.52 22.05
C ILE A 23 5.41 -7.33 23.33
N ALA A 24 5.93 -6.65 24.34
CA ALA A 24 5.18 -6.32 25.55
C ALA A 24 4.12 -5.23 25.34
N THR A 25 4.25 -4.43 24.28
CA THR A 25 3.40 -3.25 24.02
C THR A 25 2.45 -3.46 22.84
N PHE A 26 2.89 -4.17 21.80
CA PHE A 26 2.19 -4.25 20.52
C PHE A 26 2.01 -5.70 20.08
N ASP A 27 0.76 -6.05 19.78
CA ASP A 27 0.40 -7.22 18.98
C ASP A 27 0.05 -6.70 17.58
N ILE A 28 1.03 -6.68 16.68
CA ILE A 28 0.89 -6.04 15.36
C ILE A 28 -0.21 -6.69 14.51
N PRO A 29 -0.28 -8.03 14.38
CA PRO A 29 -1.39 -8.67 13.69
C PRO A 29 -2.76 -8.27 14.25
N ALA A 30 -2.93 -8.30 15.58
CA ALA A 30 -4.20 -7.91 16.19
C ALA A 30 -4.53 -6.42 15.99
N LEU A 31 -3.52 -5.55 15.97
CA LEU A 31 -3.70 -4.12 15.70
C LEU A 31 -4.14 -3.86 14.26
N VAL A 32 -3.59 -4.59 13.28
CA VAL A 32 -4.03 -4.53 11.90
C VAL A 32 -5.49 -4.96 11.79
N ASP A 33 -5.85 -6.09 12.38
CA ASP A 33 -7.23 -6.59 12.36
C ASP A 33 -8.20 -5.62 13.03
N ALA A 34 -7.83 -5.08 14.20
CA ALA A 34 -8.63 -4.10 14.92
C ALA A 34 -8.81 -2.80 14.13
N ALA A 35 -7.77 -2.31 13.44
CA ALA A 35 -7.86 -1.12 12.61
C ALA A 35 -8.79 -1.31 11.41
N LEU A 36 -8.78 -2.49 10.78
CA LEU A 36 -9.72 -2.82 9.71
C LEU A 36 -11.16 -2.98 10.23
N ALA A 37 -11.34 -3.55 11.43
CA ALA A 37 -12.65 -3.77 12.03
C ALA A 37 -13.41 -2.47 12.37
N LEU A 38 -12.71 -1.33 12.45
CA LEU A 38 -13.35 -0.01 12.59
C LEU A 38 -14.34 0.31 11.45
N PHE A 39 -14.21 -0.38 10.32
CA PHE A 39 -15.05 -0.22 9.13
C PHE A 39 -16.11 -1.32 8.94
N ASP A 40 -16.28 -2.24 9.91
CA ASP A 40 -17.26 -3.34 9.79
C ASP A 40 -18.71 -2.84 9.71
N ASN A 41 -18.98 -1.62 10.20
CA ASN A 41 -20.28 -0.95 10.10
C ASN A 41 -20.42 -0.04 8.86
N GLY A 42 -19.45 -0.09 7.94
CA GLY A 42 -19.42 0.73 6.73
C GLY A 42 -18.41 1.89 6.78
N PRO A 43 -18.40 2.74 5.75
CA PRO A 43 -17.55 3.93 5.67
C PRO A 43 -17.79 4.89 6.85
N LEU A 44 -16.74 5.59 7.26
CA LEU A 44 -16.80 6.55 8.36
C LEU A 44 -16.92 7.98 7.80
N PRO A 45 -17.96 8.75 8.18
CA PRO A 45 -18.11 10.11 7.71
C PRO A 45 -17.07 11.02 8.36
N TYR A 46 -16.59 12.01 7.61
CA TYR A 46 -15.72 13.05 8.12
C TYR A 46 -16.12 14.43 7.58
N THR A 47 -15.76 15.46 8.34
CA THR A 47 -15.81 16.86 7.93
C THR A 47 -14.42 17.45 8.14
N TYR A 48 -13.88 18.08 7.11
CA TYR A 48 -12.58 18.74 7.14
C TYR A 48 -12.76 20.20 6.72
N THR A 49 -12.21 21.13 7.50
CA THR A 49 -12.15 22.55 7.13
C THR A 49 -10.70 22.90 6.82
N ASP A 50 -10.45 23.52 5.66
CA ASP A 50 -9.11 23.90 5.24
C ASP A 50 -8.52 24.96 6.20
N PRO A 51 -7.39 24.69 6.87
CA PRO A 51 -6.72 25.68 7.72
C PRO A 51 -6.28 26.93 6.95
N GLY A 52 -6.04 26.81 5.63
CA GLY A 52 -5.66 27.93 4.75
C GLY A 52 -6.86 28.75 4.24
N ASP A 53 -8.05 28.16 4.22
CA ASP A 53 -9.31 28.80 3.84
C ASP A 53 -10.46 28.28 4.72
N PRO A 54 -10.77 28.93 5.86
CA PRO A 54 -11.83 28.49 6.77
C PRO A 54 -13.24 28.49 6.17
N SER A 55 -13.43 29.07 4.97
CA SER A 55 -14.70 29.01 4.24
C SER A 55 -14.85 27.72 3.42
N LEU A 56 -13.76 26.98 3.23
CA LEU A 56 -13.72 25.73 2.50
C LEU A 56 -13.85 24.55 3.45
N THR A 57 -15.01 23.89 3.39
CA THR A 57 -15.30 22.66 4.10
C THR A 57 -15.53 21.52 3.11
N ILE A 58 -14.89 20.39 3.38
CA ILE A 58 -15.03 19.13 2.65
C ILE A 58 -15.75 18.14 3.57
N GLU A 59 -16.84 17.59 3.08
CA GLU A 59 -17.53 16.47 3.70
C GLU A 59 -17.34 15.24 2.82
N GLY A 60 -17.19 14.07 3.45
CA GLY A 60 -17.05 12.83 2.72
C GLY A 60 -16.95 11.63 3.66
N GLU A 61 -16.52 10.52 3.09
CA GLU A 61 -16.35 9.27 3.82
C GLU A 61 -14.93 8.74 3.63
N VAL A 62 -14.39 8.16 4.69
CA VAL A 62 -13.22 7.30 4.62
C VAL A 62 -13.68 5.85 4.65
N THR A 63 -13.03 5.02 3.86
CA THR A 63 -13.37 3.61 3.66
C THR A 63 -12.25 2.72 4.21
N VAL A 64 -12.51 1.42 4.29
CA VAL A 64 -11.48 0.44 4.65
C VAL A 64 -10.25 0.52 3.71
N GLN A 65 -10.44 0.90 2.44
CA GLN A 65 -9.33 1.07 1.50
C GLN A 65 -8.43 2.27 1.85
N ASP A 66 -8.98 3.32 2.48
CA ASP A 66 -8.17 4.42 2.99
C ASP A 66 -7.28 3.96 4.16
N MET A 67 -7.78 3.05 5.02
CA MET A 67 -6.98 2.42 6.10
C MET A 67 -5.91 1.49 5.53
N VAL A 68 -6.27 0.64 4.57
CA VAL A 68 -5.31 -0.25 3.89
C VAL A 68 -4.20 0.56 3.22
N GLY A 69 -4.56 1.66 2.54
CA GLY A 69 -3.61 2.59 1.94
C GLY A 69 -2.72 3.29 2.98
N LEU A 70 -3.24 3.63 4.16
CA LEU A 70 -2.42 4.15 5.27
C LEU A 70 -1.40 3.11 5.74
N ILE A 71 -1.83 1.88 6.02
CA ILE A 71 -0.96 0.80 6.49
C ILE A 71 0.16 0.52 5.49
N TYR A 72 -0.17 0.39 4.20
CA TYR A 72 0.83 0.20 3.15
C TYR A 72 1.75 1.42 3.01
N GLY A 73 1.17 2.63 2.98
CA GLY A 73 1.93 3.86 2.81
C GLY A 73 2.95 4.11 3.93
N GLN A 74 2.62 3.75 5.17
CA GLN A 74 3.58 3.84 6.28
C GLN A 74 4.76 2.88 6.13
N GLN A 75 4.58 1.74 5.47
CA GLN A 75 5.69 0.80 5.23
C GLN A 75 6.67 1.27 4.14
N GLY A 76 6.36 2.36 3.42
CA GLY A 76 7.20 2.90 2.35
C GLY A 76 8.48 3.62 2.80
N ASP A 77 8.62 3.94 4.10
CA ASP A 77 9.82 4.54 4.64
C ASP A 77 10.11 4.06 6.08
N ARG A 78 11.35 4.26 6.53
CA ARG A 78 11.81 3.77 7.84
C ARG A 78 11.02 4.36 9.01
N ILE A 79 10.69 5.65 8.97
CA ILE A 79 9.99 6.30 10.09
C ILE A 79 8.56 5.77 10.13
N GLY A 80 7.89 5.74 8.98
CA GLY A 80 6.56 5.18 8.84
C GLY A 80 6.50 3.75 9.37
N ALA A 81 7.35 2.85 8.86
CA ALA A 81 7.32 1.43 9.17
C ALA A 81 7.50 1.17 10.67
N MET A 82 8.47 1.84 11.29
CA MET A 82 8.74 1.67 12.73
C MET A 82 7.69 2.33 13.62
N SER A 83 6.93 3.31 13.11
CA SER A 83 5.86 3.99 13.85
C SER A 83 4.47 3.35 13.66
N LEU A 84 4.33 2.43 12.71
CA LEU A 84 3.06 1.80 12.36
C LEU A 84 2.36 1.13 13.56
N PRO A 85 3.02 0.33 14.42
CA PRO A 85 2.35 -0.30 15.56
C PRO A 85 1.75 0.73 16.52
N ALA A 86 2.49 1.80 16.83
CA ALA A 86 2.01 2.88 17.68
C ALA A 86 0.87 3.69 17.02
N THR A 87 0.94 3.90 15.70
CA THR A 87 -0.14 4.55 14.96
C THR A 87 -1.43 3.73 15.02
N LEU A 88 -1.35 2.42 14.76
CA LEU A 88 -2.51 1.54 14.82
C LEU A 88 -3.08 1.45 16.24
N ALA A 89 -2.23 1.41 17.27
CA ALA A 89 -2.67 1.43 18.66
C ALA A 89 -3.46 2.71 18.98
N GLN A 90 -2.99 3.88 18.55
CA GLN A 90 -3.69 5.15 18.77
C GLN A 90 -5.02 5.23 18.01
N LEU A 91 -5.05 4.77 16.76
CA LEU A 91 -6.27 4.76 15.94
C LEU A 91 -7.33 3.81 16.52
N THR A 92 -6.91 2.63 16.95
CA THR A 92 -7.80 1.63 17.54
C THR A 92 -8.30 2.05 18.93
N GLU A 93 -7.45 2.68 19.76
CA GLU A 93 -7.85 3.26 21.05
C GLU A 93 -8.83 4.43 20.88
N GLY A 94 -8.57 5.33 19.93
CA GLY A 94 -9.46 6.46 19.62
C GLY A 94 -10.73 6.06 18.85
N GLY A 95 -10.78 4.84 18.31
CA GLY A 95 -11.92 4.27 17.62
C GLY A 95 -12.25 4.95 16.28
N ALA A 96 -13.51 4.81 15.86
CA ALA A 96 -13.98 5.26 14.56
C ALA A 96 -13.90 6.79 14.38
N GLU A 97 -14.16 7.57 15.43
CA GLU A 97 -14.11 9.04 15.36
C GLU A 97 -12.70 9.55 15.10
N ALA A 98 -11.72 9.11 15.89
CA ALA A 98 -10.32 9.48 15.70
C ALA A 98 -9.79 9.03 14.33
N THR A 99 -10.18 7.83 13.91
CA THR A 99 -9.81 7.27 12.61
C THR A 99 -10.39 8.08 11.45
N ALA A 100 -11.68 8.44 11.53
CA ALA A 100 -12.34 9.28 10.54
C ALA A 100 -11.68 10.67 10.45
N GLN A 101 -11.31 11.26 11.59
CA GLN A 101 -10.63 12.56 11.62
C GLN A 101 -9.26 12.51 10.96
N ILE A 102 -8.43 11.52 11.30
CA ILE A 102 -7.06 11.40 10.78
C ILE A 102 -7.08 11.07 9.28
N LEU A 103 -7.76 9.99 8.89
CA LEU A 103 -7.86 9.59 7.48
C LEU A 103 -8.59 10.64 6.64
N GLY A 104 -9.64 11.26 7.19
CA GLY A 104 -10.40 12.31 6.53
C GLY A 104 -9.54 13.54 6.26
N SER A 105 -8.70 13.93 7.22
CA SER A 105 -7.75 15.04 7.04
C SER A 105 -6.71 14.73 5.96
N ILE A 106 -6.17 13.51 5.94
CA ILE A 106 -5.22 13.07 4.89
C ILE A 106 -5.89 13.11 3.51
N LYS A 107 -7.10 12.54 3.40
CA LYS A 107 -7.87 12.45 2.16
C LYS A 107 -8.26 13.83 1.62
N ALA A 108 -8.78 14.70 2.48
CA ALA A 108 -9.13 16.07 2.13
C ALA A 108 -7.91 16.88 1.71
N SER A 109 -6.79 16.76 2.44
CA SER A 109 -5.54 17.45 2.07
C SER A 109 -5.05 17.02 0.69
N LYS A 110 -5.11 15.72 0.36
CA LYS A 110 -4.79 15.23 -0.99
C LYS A 110 -5.73 15.78 -2.06
N LEU A 111 -7.03 15.86 -1.76
CA LEU A 111 -8.02 16.43 -2.67
C LEU A 111 -7.79 17.91 -2.93
N LEU A 112 -7.38 18.68 -1.92
CA LEU A 112 -7.04 20.09 -2.08
C LEU A 112 -5.74 20.26 -2.89
N ALA A 113 -4.72 19.45 -2.58
CA ALA A 113 -3.45 19.47 -3.29
C ALA A 113 -3.59 19.10 -4.77
N SER A 114 -4.53 18.21 -5.14
CA SER A 114 -4.74 17.81 -6.53
C SER A 114 -5.38 18.88 -7.41
N ARG A 115 -5.96 19.94 -6.83
CA ARG A 115 -6.56 21.06 -7.59
C ARG A 115 -5.51 21.90 -8.29
N GLU A 116 -4.30 21.95 -7.74
CA GLU A 116 -3.15 22.49 -8.44
C GLU A 116 -2.53 21.35 -9.23
N ALA A 117 -2.66 21.38 -10.56
CA ALA A 117 -2.14 20.33 -11.43
C ALA A 117 -0.67 20.09 -11.10
N ALA A 118 -0.39 18.97 -10.42
CA ALA A 118 0.98 18.60 -10.09
C ALA A 118 1.78 18.43 -11.39
N ASN A 119 3.09 18.67 -11.36
CA ASN A 119 3.99 18.40 -12.49
C ASN A 119 4.18 16.89 -12.78
N SER A 120 3.34 16.01 -12.19
CA SER A 120 3.48 14.55 -12.21
C SER A 120 2.56 13.73 -13.14
N PRO A 121 1.57 14.27 -13.90
CA PRO A 121 0.67 13.41 -14.67
C PRO A 121 1.40 12.64 -15.76
N MET A 122 2.52 13.18 -16.27
CA MET A 122 3.35 12.45 -17.23
C MET A 122 4.03 11.22 -16.61
N ALA A 123 4.52 11.32 -15.38
CA ALA A 123 5.16 10.18 -14.71
C ALA A 123 4.16 9.05 -14.45
N LEU A 124 2.94 9.38 -14.02
CA LEU A 124 1.87 8.40 -13.84
C LEU A 124 1.48 7.75 -15.17
N LEU A 125 1.27 8.55 -16.23
CA LEU A 125 0.92 8.01 -17.55
C LEU A 125 2.03 7.12 -18.12
N MET A 126 3.30 7.50 -17.96
CA MET A 126 4.43 6.66 -18.36
C MET A 126 4.50 5.37 -17.55
N HIS A 127 4.31 5.46 -16.23
CA HIS A 127 4.27 4.29 -15.34
C HIS A 127 3.18 3.31 -15.77
N VAL A 128 1.95 3.80 -15.97
CA VAL A 128 0.84 2.98 -16.43
C VAL A 128 1.10 2.38 -17.80
N ALA A 129 1.64 3.16 -18.76
CA ALA A 129 1.96 2.66 -20.09
C ALA A 129 2.96 1.50 -20.05
N MET A 130 4.00 1.63 -19.20
CA MET A 130 5.00 0.57 -19.03
C MET A 130 4.39 -0.68 -18.39
N VAL A 131 3.69 -0.54 -17.25
CA VAL A 131 3.09 -1.70 -16.57
C VAL A 131 2.11 -2.42 -17.47
N CYS A 132 1.24 -1.69 -18.17
CA CYS A 132 0.23 -2.29 -19.04
C CYS A 132 0.80 -2.86 -20.36
N SER A 133 2.02 -2.50 -20.74
CA SER A 133 2.71 -3.15 -21.86
C SER A 133 3.52 -4.37 -21.43
N ASP A 134 4.09 -4.37 -20.23
CA ASP A 134 5.02 -5.39 -19.75
C ASP A 134 4.27 -6.58 -19.13
N ASP A 135 3.41 -6.31 -18.13
CA ASP A 135 2.63 -7.29 -17.38
C ASP A 135 1.20 -6.75 -17.14
N PRO A 136 0.32 -6.71 -18.15
CA PRO A 136 -1.02 -6.16 -17.97
C PRO A 136 -1.83 -7.00 -16.98
N VAL A 137 -2.47 -6.30 -16.03
CA VAL A 137 -3.51 -6.89 -15.20
C VAL A 137 -4.82 -6.80 -15.96
N HIS A 138 -5.44 -7.91 -16.32
CA HIS A 138 -6.72 -7.88 -17.04
C HIS A 138 -7.92 -8.02 -16.12
N SER A 139 -7.73 -8.62 -14.94
CA SER A 139 -8.79 -8.85 -13.98
C SER A 139 -8.28 -8.96 -12.55
N VAL A 140 -9.18 -8.74 -11.59
CA VAL A 140 -8.89 -8.93 -10.17
C VAL A 140 -8.62 -10.38 -9.80
N ASP A 141 -9.09 -11.34 -10.60
CA ASP A 141 -8.95 -12.77 -10.37
C ASP A 141 -7.51 -13.27 -10.61
N GLU A 142 -6.68 -12.46 -11.28
CA GLU A 142 -5.25 -12.74 -11.48
C GLU A 142 -4.41 -12.50 -10.21
N VAL A 143 -4.97 -11.84 -9.20
CA VAL A 143 -4.25 -11.61 -7.94
C VAL A 143 -4.19 -12.89 -7.13
N ASN A 144 -2.97 -13.39 -6.92
CA ASN A 144 -2.74 -14.41 -5.92
C ASN A 144 -2.96 -13.83 -4.50
N ILE A 145 -4.06 -14.25 -3.87
CA ILE A 145 -4.44 -13.92 -2.50
C ILE A 145 -4.32 -15.12 -1.54
N GLU A 146 -3.79 -16.25 -2.01
CA GLU A 146 -3.63 -17.44 -1.18
C GLU A 146 -2.57 -17.21 -0.09
N GLY A 147 -2.88 -17.67 1.12
CA GLY A 147 -1.93 -17.64 2.24
C GLY A 147 -1.72 -16.26 2.89
N VAL A 148 -2.44 -15.22 2.49
CA VAL A 148 -2.32 -13.88 3.08
C VAL A 148 -3.51 -13.46 3.93
N GLY A 149 -3.29 -12.54 4.88
CA GLY A 149 -4.32 -11.98 5.75
C GLY A 149 -5.22 -10.94 5.08
N LYS A 150 -6.31 -10.56 5.75
CA LYS A 150 -7.36 -9.66 5.22
C LYS A 150 -6.80 -8.34 4.68
N TYR A 151 -5.85 -7.72 5.40
CA TYR A 151 -5.16 -6.51 4.97
C TYR A 151 -4.53 -6.66 3.57
N ALA A 152 -3.72 -7.70 3.40
CA ALA A 152 -3.00 -7.97 2.17
C ALA A 152 -3.94 -8.34 1.01
N GLN A 153 -5.03 -9.07 1.30
CA GLN A 153 -6.07 -9.37 0.31
C GLN A 153 -6.72 -8.07 -0.21
N LEU A 154 -7.18 -7.21 0.69
CA LEU A 154 -7.80 -5.92 0.34
C LEU A 154 -6.85 -5.03 -0.46
N PHE A 155 -5.57 -4.99 -0.07
CA PHE A 155 -4.54 -4.24 -0.80
C PHE A 155 -4.31 -4.79 -2.22
N GLY A 156 -4.14 -6.10 -2.33
CA GLY A 156 -3.92 -6.75 -3.62
C GLY A 156 -5.09 -6.56 -4.59
N GLN A 157 -6.31 -6.72 -4.09
CA GLN A 157 -7.54 -6.54 -4.86
C GLN A 157 -7.69 -5.08 -5.34
N ALA A 158 -7.54 -4.10 -4.44
CA ALA A 158 -7.63 -2.69 -4.81
C ALA A 158 -6.59 -2.29 -5.87
N GLY A 159 -5.36 -2.79 -5.73
CA GLY A 159 -4.32 -2.58 -6.73
C GLY A 159 -4.67 -3.19 -8.09
N ALA A 160 -5.21 -4.41 -8.12
CA ALA A 160 -5.60 -5.03 -9.38
C ALA A 160 -6.83 -4.39 -10.02
N GLU A 161 -7.80 -3.93 -9.23
CA GLU A 161 -8.92 -3.14 -9.74
C GLU A 161 -8.40 -1.87 -10.44
N GLU A 162 -7.47 -1.16 -9.80
CA GLU A 162 -6.85 0.04 -10.34
C GLU A 162 -6.07 -0.23 -11.64
N TYR A 163 -5.19 -1.23 -11.66
CA TYR A 163 -4.41 -1.56 -12.86
C TYR A 163 -5.26 -2.15 -13.98
N ALA A 164 -6.26 -3.00 -13.68
CA ALA A 164 -7.19 -3.48 -14.69
C ALA A 164 -7.96 -2.33 -15.35
N GLN A 165 -8.39 -1.35 -14.56
CA GLN A 165 -9.02 -0.15 -15.09
C GLN A 165 -8.03 0.64 -15.96
N PHE A 166 -6.82 0.92 -15.47
CA PHE A 166 -5.83 1.68 -16.22
C PHE A 166 -5.43 1.01 -17.53
N CYS A 167 -5.15 -0.29 -17.51
CA CYS A 167 -4.75 -1.05 -18.69
C CYS A 167 -5.88 -1.15 -19.72
N SER A 168 -7.14 -1.17 -19.28
CA SER A 168 -8.29 -1.08 -20.20
C SER A 168 -8.44 0.28 -20.91
N LEU A 169 -7.83 1.34 -20.37
CA LEU A 169 -8.00 2.71 -20.87
C LEU A 169 -6.83 3.22 -21.72
N ILE A 170 -5.60 2.75 -21.45
CA ILE A 170 -4.39 3.32 -22.06
C ILE A 170 -4.08 2.75 -23.47
N ASP A 171 -4.71 1.63 -23.85
CA ASP A 171 -4.65 0.99 -25.18
C ASP A 171 -3.21 0.86 -25.73
N VAL A 172 -2.30 0.33 -24.91
CA VAL A 172 -0.92 0.02 -25.31
C VAL A 172 -0.82 -1.43 -25.78
N GLN A 173 0.14 -1.69 -26.67
CA GLN A 173 0.44 -3.06 -27.08
C GLN A 173 1.18 -3.79 -25.97
N GLU A 174 0.64 -4.94 -25.56
CA GLU A 174 1.30 -5.92 -24.70
C GLU A 174 2.53 -6.51 -25.41
N LEU A 175 3.61 -6.62 -24.66
CA LEU A 175 4.88 -7.17 -25.12
C LEU A 175 4.77 -8.70 -25.22
N PRO A 176 5.55 -9.34 -26.11
CA PRO A 176 5.54 -10.79 -26.23
C PRO A 176 6.25 -11.46 -25.04
N ASP A 177 5.76 -12.62 -24.57
CA ASP A 177 6.28 -13.44 -23.44
C ASP A 177 7.81 -13.63 -23.40
N SER A 178 8.49 -13.44 -24.54
CA SER A 178 9.95 -13.37 -24.60
C SER A 178 10.57 -12.27 -23.73
N THR A 179 9.80 -11.26 -23.29
CA THR A 179 10.24 -10.22 -22.36
C THR A 179 10.34 -10.71 -20.92
N ASP A 180 9.63 -11.78 -20.57
CA ASP A 180 9.59 -12.33 -19.20
C ASP A 180 10.74 -13.31 -18.95
N VAL A 181 11.54 -13.58 -19.97
CA VAL A 181 12.69 -14.47 -19.87
C VAL A 181 13.80 -13.76 -19.11
N ALA A 182 14.12 -14.28 -17.92
CA ALA A 182 15.19 -13.76 -17.09
C ALA A 182 16.53 -13.68 -17.85
N VAL A 183 17.20 -12.53 -17.70
CA VAL A 183 18.54 -12.31 -18.24
C VAL A 183 19.58 -12.94 -17.31
N THR A 184 20.58 -13.60 -17.88
CA THR A 184 21.73 -14.20 -17.16
C THR A 184 23.00 -13.42 -17.46
N THR A 185 23.96 -13.37 -16.53
CA THR A 185 25.21 -12.62 -16.75
C THR A 185 26.40 -13.19 -15.98
N ASP A 186 27.55 -13.34 -16.65
CA ASP A 186 28.81 -13.71 -15.97
C ASP A 186 29.47 -12.53 -15.23
N VAL A 187 28.89 -11.33 -15.31
CA VAL A 187 29.40 -10.13 -14.63
C VAL A 187 28.83 -10.07 -13.22
N PRO A 188 29.67 -10.05 -12.17
CA PRO A 188 29.19 -9.94 -10.79
C PRO A 188 28.31 -8.70 -10.59
N ALA A 189 27.08 -8.93 -10.14
CA ALA A 189 26.12 -7.88 -9.81
C ALA A 189 25.98 -7.75 -8.28
N LEU A 190 25.77 -6.51 -7.81
CA LEU A 190 25.38 -6.24 -6.42
C LEU A 190 23.88 -5.93 -6.39
N LEU A 191 23.13 -6.76 -5.67
CA LEU A 191 21.71 -6.53 -5.39
C LEU A 191 21.57 -5.98 -3.98
N LEU A 192 20.86 -4.86 -3.86
CA LEU A 192 20.52 -4.25 -2.58
C LEU A 192 19.04 -4.53 -2.31
N SER A 193 18.76 -5.14 -1.18
CA SER A 193 17.40 -5.46 -0.76
C SER A 193 17.23 -5.15 0.72
N GLY A 194 16.07 -4.61 1.09
CA GLY A 194 15.74 -4.27 2.46
C GLY A 194 14.69 -5.23 3.01
N ASP A 195 14.92 -5.77 4.21
CA ASP A 195 14.00 -6.76 4.81
C ASP A 195 12.59 -6.23 5.09
N LEU A 196 12.45 -4.90 5.22
CA LEU A 196 11.16 -4.21 5.38
C LEU A 196 10.65 -3.54 4.09
N ASP A 197 11.28 -3.81 2.94
CA ASP A 197 10.81 -3.29 1.66
C ASP A 197 9.52 -4.01 1.22
N VAL A 198 8.41 -3.28 1.18
CA VAL A 198 7.10 -3.79 0.75
C VAL A 198 6.77 -3.52 -0.72
N ALA A 199 7.61 -2.73 -1.40
CA ALA A 199 7.48 -2.48 -2.83
C ALA A 199 8.23 -3.56 -3.62
N THR A 200 9.42 -3.93 -3.15
CA THR A 200 10.27 -5.00 -3.71
C THR A 200 10.85 -5.90 -2.61
N PRO A 201 10.03 -6.77 -1.98
CA PRO A 201 10.46 -7.64 -0.89
C PRO A 201 11.70 -8.49 -1.19
N THR A 202 12.43 -8.86 -0.13
CA THR A 202 13.67 -9.65 -0.23
C THR A 202 13.50 -10.95 -1.02
N PHE A 203 12.36 -11.64 -0.89
CA PHE A 203 12.13 -12.86 -1.66
C PHE A 203 12.12 -12.62 -3.18
N ARG A 204 11.63 -11.47 -3.66
CA ARG A 204 11.70 -11.10 -5.09
C ARG A 204 13.13 -10.79 -5.52
N SER A 205 13.89 -10.13 -4.64
CA SER A 205 15.31 -9.86 -4.89
C SER A 205 16.11 -11.16 -4.97
N GLN A 206 15.73 -12.18 -4.20
CA GLN A 206 16.35 -13.51 -4.26
C GLN A 206 16.06 -14.22 -5.59
N GLU A 207 14.84 -14.12 -6.12
CA GLU A 207 14.50 -14.65 -7.45
C GLU A 207 15.41 -14.07 -8.55
N VAL A 208 15.66 -12.75 -8.48
CA VAL A 208 16.59 -12.09 -9.42
C VAL A 208 18.04 -12.54 -9.17
N ALA A 209 18.47 -12.62 -7.91
CA ALA A 209 19.82 -13.05 -7.56
C ALA A 209 20.12 -14.49 -8.01
N ASP A 210 19.14 -15.39 -7.95
CA ASP A 210 19.27 -16.78 -8.37
C ASP A 210 19.32 -16.92 -9.91
N ALA A 211 18.81 -15.92 -10.64
CA ALA A 211 18.76 -15.90 -12.09
C ALA A 211 19.97 -15.21 -12.77
N LEU A 212 20.64 -14.28 -12.07
CA LEU A 212 21.78 -13.52 -12.60
C LEU A 212 23.09 -14.32 -12.59
#